data_AF-A0A3L8Q040-F1
#
_entry.id   AF-A0A3L8Q040-F1
#
_cell.length_a   1.000
_cell.length_b   1.000
_cell.length_c   1.000
_cell.angle_alpha   90.00
_cell.angle_beta   90.00
_cell.angle_gamma   90.00
#
_symmetry.space_group_name_H-M   'P 1'
#
loop_
_entity.id
_entity.type
_entity.pdbx_description
1 polymer ?
#
loop_
_entity_poly.entity_id
_entity_poly.type
_entity_poly.pdbx_seq_one_letter_code
_entity_poly.pdbx_strand_id
1 'polypeptide(L)'
;MSQLLNDRISGLLNNDVWHKPNRIKSSKSFTRKPPEVMVKISGYCYTADHTRSHFDYISRNGKLEIEDECGQIYHDKQSLHLLAKDWGEPQTNTKRRTRHSTHIVLSMPDGTEPKAVKKAVREFAKKTFSDNHQYIMALHTDTDSPHVHLTVKNLGFDGKRLHVRKGLPQVWRERFAIEMEREGVAAEATSSLMSLRLLRTTKTASKEHMIEP
;
A
#
# COMPACT_ATOMS: atom_id res chain seq x y z
N MET A 1 -59.60 -40.89 -30.58
CA MET A 1 -59.97 -39.76 -29.70
C MET A 1 -58.94 -39.64 -28.59
N SER A 2 -58.20 -38.54 -28.60
CA SER A 2 -57.52 -37.87 -27.47
C SER A 2 -56.30 -37.15 -28.05
N GLN A 3 -56.56 -35.96 -28.58
CA GLN A 3 -55.53 -34.93 -28.67
C GLN A 3 -55.23 -34.48 -27.24
N LEU A 4 -53.96 -34.24 -26.90
CA LEU A 4 -53.46 -32.89 -26.66
C LEU A 4 -52.10 -32.89 -25.93
N LEU A 5 -51.20 -32.09 -26.50
CA LEU A 5 -50.29 -31.16 -25.82
C LEU A 5 -48.90 -31.64 -25.38
N ASN A 6 -47.95 -31.09 -26.15
CA ASN A 6 -46.85 -30.24 -25.68
C ASN A 6 -45.45 -30.83 -25.67
N ASP A 7 -44.77 -30.61 -26.80
CA ASP A 7 -43.55 -29.79 -26.88
C ASP A 7 -43.15 -29.15 -25.54
N ARG A 8 -42.14 -29.72 -24.89
CA ARG A 8 -41.31 -29.04 -23.88
C ARG A 8 -40.00 -29.77 -23.56
N ILE A 9 -39.37 -30.39 -24.56
CA ILE A 9 -38.00 -30.92 -24.45
C ILE A 9 -37.03 -29.91 -25.09
N SER A 10 -36.93 -28.72 -24.50
CA SER A 10 -35.90 -27.73 -24.87
C SER A 10 -35.52 -26.79 -23.72
N GLY A 11 -35.69 -27.24 -22.47
CA GLY A 11 -35.45 -26.43 -21.27
C GLY A 11 -34.58 -27.08 -20.19
N LEU A 12 -33.94 -28.22 -20.46
CA LEU A 12 -33.22 -29.02 -19.45
C LEU A 12 -31.70 -29.11 -19.67
N LEU A 13 -31.09 -28.13 -20.36
CA LEU A 13 -29.64 -28.06 -20.55
C LEU A 13 -29.06 -26.65 -20.31
N ASN A 14 -29.55 -25.94 -19.28
CA ASN A 14 -28.80 -24.85 -18.66
C ASN A 14 -28.58 -25.20 -17.19
N ASN A 15 -27.52 -25.97 -16.92
CA ASN A 15 -27.01 -26.18 -15.58
C ASN A 15 -26.24 -24.92 -15.15
N ASP A 16 -26.96 -23.89 -14.73
CA ASP A 16 -26.39 -22.81 -13.92
C ASP A 16 -26.14 -23.37 -12.51
N VAL A 17 -24.96 -23.96 -12.31
CA VAL A 17 -24.51 -24.41 -10.99
C VAL A 17 -24.23 -23.17 -10.13
N TRP A 18 -25.23 -22.76 -9.35
CA TRP A 18 -25.06 -21.74 -8.34
C TRP A 18 -24.28 -22.31 -7.15
N HIS A 19 -22.98 -22.04 -7.10
CA HIS A 19 -22.18 -22.29 -5.91
C HIS A 19 -22.50 -21.23 -4.83
N LYS A 20 -23.22 -21.65 -3.78
CA LYS A 20 -23.26 -20.88 -2.52
C LYS A 20 -21.84 -20.78 -1.97
N PRO A 21 -21.26 -19.58 -1.76
CA PRO A 21 -20.02 -19.48 -1.01
C PRO A 21 -20.31 -19.98 0.41
N ASN A 22 -19.58 -21.01 0.82
CA ASN A 22 -19.68 -21.60 2.14
C ASN A 22 -19.23 -20.51 3.14
N ARG A 23 -20.19 -19.82 3.76
CA ARG A 23 -19.90 -18.83 4.81
C ARG A 23 -19.37 -19.59 6.01
N ILE A 24 -18.05 -19.70 6.10
CA ILE A 24 -17.36 -20.15 7.29
C ILE A 24 -17.84 -19.24 8.42
N LYS A 25 -18.57 -19.80 9.38
CA LYS A 25 -19.00 -19.08 10.58
C LYS A 25 -17.73 -18.70 11.35
N SER A 26 -17.36 -17.42 11.33
CA SER A 26 -16.25 -16.91 12.12
C SER A 26 -16.55 -17.15 13.60
N SER A 27 -15.84 -18.10 14.20
CA SER A 27 -15.89 -18.36 15.63
C SER A 27 -15.23 -17.20 16.39
N LYS A 28 -15.98 -16.63 17.33
CA LYS A 28 -15.58 -15.69 18.39
C LYS A 28 -15.22 -14.26 17.94
N SER A 29 -16.22 -13.39 18.04
CA SER A 29 -16.03 -11.95 18.18
C SER A 29 -15.13 -11.63 19.37
N PHE A 30 -13.92 -11.14 19.09
CA PHE A 30 -13.22 -10.21 19.97
C PHE A 30 -13.29 -8.84 19.30
N THR A 31 -13.96 -7.90 19.97
CA THR A 31 -14.05 -6.49 19.60
C THR A 31 -12.70 -5.79 19.72
N ARG A 32 -11.69 -6.25 18.98
CA ARG A 32 -10.44 -5.51 18.78
C ARG A 32 -10.60 -4.69 17.51
N LYS A 33 -10.31 -3.39 17.60
CA LYS A 33 -10.23 -2.53 16.41
C LYS A 33 -9.32 -3.17 15.37
N PRO A 34 -9.60 -3.01 14.07
CA PRO A 34 -8.70 -3.47 13.03
C PRO A 34 -7.27 -2.91 13.26
N PRO A 35 -6.22 -3.64 12.85
CA PRO A 35 -4.87 -3.13 12.93
C PRO A 35 -4.70 -1.86 12.09
N GLU A 36 -3.96 -0.89 12.61
CA GLU A 36 -3.72 0.39 11.93
C GLU A 36 -2.56 0.27 10.95
N VAL A 37 -2.77 0.72 9.72
CA VAL A 37 -1.71 0.82 8.71
C VAL A 37 -0.81 2.03 8.94
N MET A 38 0.46 1.92 8.57
CA MET A 38 1.40 3.02 8.61
C MET A 38 1.95 3.30 7.21
N VAL A 39 1.96 4.59 6.84
CA VAL A 39 2.69 5.10 5.67
C VAL A 39 3.51 6.29 6.11
N LYS A 40 4.81 6.25 5.84
CA LYS A 40 5.76 7.30 6.22
C LYS A 40 6.70 7.62 5.07
N ILE A 41 6.97 8.91 4.88
CA ILE A 41 8.14 9.34 4.09
C ILE A 41 9.39 9.15 4.96
N SER A 42 10.26 8.23 4.59
CA SER A 42 11.46 7.90 5.35
C SER A 42 12.68 8.73 4.93
N GLY A 43 12.72 9.22 3.69
CA GLY A 43 13.89 9.93 3.18
C GLY A 43 13.80 10.32 1.72
N TYR A 44 14.94 10.80 1.20
CA TYR A 44 15.14 11.23 -0.17
C TYR A 44 16.61 10.99 -0.58
N CYS A 45 16.85 10.73 -1.87
CA CYS A 45 18.20 10.79 -2.43
C CYS A 45 18.41 12.07 -3.26
N TYR A 46 19.66 12.52 -3.32
CA TYR A 46 20.07 13.74 -4.04
C TYR A 46 21.16 13.49 -5.09
N THR A 47 21.71 12.28 -5.15
CA THR A 47 22.80 11.90 -6.06
C THR A 47 22.67 10.42 -6.44
N ALA A 48 23.41 10.01 -7.48
CA ALA A 48 23.56 8.61 -7.86
C ALA A 48 24.10 7.76 -6.70
N ASP A 49 25.14 8.23 -6.01
CA ASP A 49 25.77 7.48 -4.89
C ASP A 49 24.82 7.30 -3.70
N HIS A 50 24.02 8.32 -3.37
CA HIS A 50 22.99 8.19 -2.34
C HIS A 50 21.91 7.18 -2.76
N THR A 51 21.51 7.19 -4.04
CA THR A 51 20.54 6.23 -4.59
C THR A 51 21.10 4.81 -4.53
N ARG A 52 22.35 4.62 -4.92
CA ARG A 52 23.07 3.34 -4.84
C ARG A 52 23.13 2.81 -3.41
N SER A 53 23.54 3.66 -2.48
CA SER A 53 23.62 3.31 -1.05
C SER A 53 22.25 2.95 -0.47
N HIS A 54 21.21 3.64 -0.92
CA HIS A 54 19.84 3.32 -0.52
C HIS A 54 19.36 1.98 -1.09
N PHE A 55 19.67 1.68 -2.36
CA PHE A 55 19.33 0.39 -2.98
C PHE A 55 20.06 -0.76 -2.29
N ASP A 56 21.32 -0.57 -1.93
CA ASP A 56 22.09 -1.52 -1.11
C ASP A 56 21.43 -1.75 0.25
N TYR A 57 20.96 -0.68 0.90
CA TYR A 57 20.26 -0.78 2.18
C TYR A 57 18.95 -1.57 2.06
N ILE A 58 18.04 -1.20 1.16
CA ILE A 58 16.72 -1.85 1.05
C ILE A 58 16.79 -3.27 0.49
N SER A 59 17.82 -3.60 -0.30
CA SER A 59 18.05 -4.97 -0.78
C SER A 59 18.84 -5.81 0.22
N ARG A 60 19.24 -5.26 1.39
CA ARG A 60 20.17 -5.90 2.34
C ARG A 60 21.46 -6.38 1.64
N ASN A 61 22.02 -5.54 0.78
CA ASN A 61 23.15 -5.81 -0.12
C ASN A 61 22.88 -6.95 -1.11
N GLY A 62 21.71 -6.96 -1.75
CA GLY A 62 21.30 -7.97 -2.73
C GLY A 62 20.82 -9.29 -2.14
N LYS A 63 20.58 -9.36 -0.82
CA LYS A 63 20.03 -10.55 -0.16
C LYS A 63 18.51 -10.63 -0.25
N LEU A 64 17.85 -9.50 -0.47
CA LEU A 64 16.40 -9.40 -0.67
C LEU A 64 16.08 -9.05 -2.11
N GLU A 65 15.04 -9.68 -2.63
CA GLU A 65 14.48 -9.36 -3.94
C GLU A 65 13.93 -7.93 -3.96
N ILE A 66 14.25 -7.23 -5.04
CA ILE A 66 13.67 -5.93 -5.38
C ILE A 66 12.77 -6.12 -6.59
N GLU A 67 11.60 -5.49 -6.57
CA GLU A 67 10.65 -5.48 -7.68
C GLU A 67 10.42 -4.05 -8.17
N ASP A 68 10.33 -3.83 -9.49
CA ASP A 68 10.04 -2.52 -10.08
C ASP A 68 8.59 -2.33 -10.55
N GLU A 69 8.29 -1.20 -11.17
CA GLU A 69 6.97 -0.88 -11.71
C GLU A 69 6.47 -1.80 -12.81
N CYS A 70 7.38 -2.49 -13.50
CA CYS A 70 7.07 -3.44 -14.57
C CYS A 70 6.93 -4.87 -14.03
N GLY A 71 7.18 -5.10 -12.74
CA GLY A 71 7.22 -6.43 -12.13
C GLY A 71 8.54 -7.16 -12.38
N GLN A 72 9.58 -6.47 -12.87
CA GLN A 72 10.92 -7.05 -13.00
C GLN A 72 11.51 -7.26 -11.61
N ILE A 73 12.05 -8.45 -11.39
CA ILE A 73 12.74 -8.80 -10.15
C ILE A 73 14.25 -8.66 -10.33
N TYR A 74 14.90 -7.96 -9.41
CA TYR A 74 16.35 -7.82 -9.34
C TYR A 74 16.89 -8.72 -8.22
N HIS A 75 17.78 -9.64 -8.60
CA HIS A 75 18.42 -10.58 -7.68
C HIS A 75 19.88 -10.24 -7.38
N ASP A 76 20.48 -9.32 -8.14
CA ASP A 76 21.90 -9.00 -8.03
C ASP A 76 22.16 -7.50 -7.78
N LYS A 77 23.31 -7.25 -7.16
CA LYS A 77 23.73 -5.90 -6.77
C LYS A 77 24.12 -5.03 -7.97
N GLN A 78 24.65 -5.62 -9.04
CA GLN A 78 25.18 -4.88 -10.19
C GLN A 78 24.03 -4.24 -10.98
N SER A 79 22.96 -4.99 -11.23
CA SER A 79 21.75 -4.49 -11.89
C SER A 79 21.11 -3.33 -11.12
N LEU A 80 21.05 -3.42 -9.78
CA LEU A 80 20.58 -2.33 -8.94
C LEU A 80 21.50 -1.09 -9.00
N HIS A 81 22.81 -1.29 -9.10
CA HIS A 81 23.77 -0.18 -9.23
C HIS A 81 23.65 0.53 -10.58
N LEU A 82 23.40 -0.20 -11.66
CA LEU A 82 23.11 0.37 -12.97
C LEU A 82 21.82 1.20 -12.91
N LEU A 83 20.75 0.65 -12.31
CA LEU A 83 19.50 1.38 -12.12
C LEU A 83 19.69 2.66 -11.28
N ALA A 84 20.46 2.57 -10.19
CA ALA A 84 20.76 3.73 -9.34
C ALA A 84 21.56 4.82 -10.07
N LYS A 85 22.48 4.43 -10.95
CA LYS A 85 23.20 5.37 -11.83
C LYS A 85 22.21 6.07 -12.76
N ASP A 86 21.34 5.31 -13.41
CA ASP A 86 20.32 5.82 -14.33
C ASP A 86 19.36 6.83 -13.67
N TRP A 87 19.01 6.61 -12.40
CA TRP A 87 18.22 7.55 -11.60
C TRP A 87 18.98 8.81 -11.19
N GLY A 88 20.31 8.72 -11.13
CA GLY A 88 21.20 9.81 -10.76
C GLY A 88 21.61 10.70 -11.92
N GLU A 89 21.44 10.27 -13.17
CA GLU A 89 21.85 11.03 -14.34
C GLU A 89 21.02 12.32 -14.52
N PRO A 90 21.67 13.48 -14.67
CA PRO A 90 20.98 14.75 -14.80
C PRO A 90 20.33 14.88 -16.19
N GLN A 91 19.01 14.78 -16.27
CA GLN A 91 18.23 14.93 -17.51
C GLN A 91 18.06 16.41 -17.97
N THR A 92 19.12 17.24 -17.87
CA THR A 92 19.18 18.69 -18.16
C THR A 92 18.72 19.64 -17.03
N ASN A 93 19.43 20.77 -16.87
CA ASN A 93 19.09 21.92 -16.02
C ASN A 93 18.62 21.63 -14.57
N THR A 94 19.18 20.61 -13.91
CA THR A 94 18.86 20.32 -12.52
C THR A 94 19.52 21.33 -11.58
N LYS A 95 18.72 22.03 -10.76
CA LYS A 95 19.23 22.90 -9.69
C LYS A 95 20.03 22.07 -8.67
N ARG A 96 21.03 22.71 -8.06
CA ARG A 96 21.78 22.15 -6.92
C ARG A 96 20.79 21.69 -5.82
N ARG A 97 20.95 20.45 -5.31
CA ARG A 97 20.09 19.77 -4.30
C ARG A 97 18.69 19.36 -4.76
N THR A 98 18.50 19.06 -6.04
CA THR A 98 17.25 18.44 -6.50
C THR A 98 17.11 17.02 -5.95
N ARG A 99 15.93 16.65 -5.44
CA ARG A 99 15.66 15.30 -4.91
C ARG A 99 15.44 14.33 -6.06
N HIS A 100 16.31 13.34 -6.23
CA HIS A 100 16.22 12.29 -7.26
C HIS A 100 15.14 11.26 -6.96
N SER A 101 14.94 10.93 -5.68
CA SER A 101 13.93 9.96 -5.26
C SER A 101 13.28 10.32 -3.93
N THR A 102 12.11 9.75 -3.70
CA THR A 102 11.37 9.79 -2.43
C THR A 102 11.21 8.39 -1.90
N HIS A 103 11.53 8.19 -0.62
CA HIS A 103 11.45 6.91 0.06
C HIS A 103 10.20 6.87 0.93
N ILE A 104 9.43 5.81 0.79
CA ILE A 104 8.16 5.59 1.46
C ILE A 104 8.26 4.23 2.16
N VAL A 105 7.84 4.16 3.42
CA VAL A 105 7.69 2.90 4.14
C VAL A 105 6.22 2.68 4.39
N LEU A 106 5.72 1.52 3.98
CA LEU A 106 4.38 1.03 4.25
C LEU A 106 4.48 -0.18 5.17
N SER A 107 3.86 -0.16 6.34
CA SER A 107 3.98 -1.25 7.31
C SER A 107 2.65 -1.63 7.93
N MET A 108 2.62 -2.88 8.42
CA MET A 108 1.54 -3.44 9.21
C MET A 108 2.05 -3.88 10.59
N PRO A 109 1.20 -3.92 11.63
CA PRO A 109 1.57 -4.48 12.92
C PRO A 109 2.02 -5.94 12.83
N ASP A 110 2.78 -6.37 13.83
CA ASP A 110 3.20 -7.76 14.00
C ASP A 110 2.00 -8.74 13.93
N GLY A 111 2.26 -9.95 13.42
CA GLY A 111 1.25 -10.97 13.14
C GLY A 111 0.52 -10.81 11.81
N THR A 112 0.76 -9.73 11.06
CA THR A 112 0.23 -9.58 9.70
C THR A 112 1.02 -10.42 8.70
N GLU A 113 0.34 -11.11 7.79
CA GLU A 113 1.00 -11.97 6.80
C GLU A 113 1.85 -11.13 5.80
N PRO A 114 3.18 -11.35 5.72
CA PRO A 114 4.05 -10.48 4.92
C PRO A 114 3.78 -10.48 3.41
N LYS A 115 3.32 -11.59 2.83
CA LYS A 115 3.00 -11.63 1.39
C LYS A 115 1.78 -10.77 1.06
N ALA A 116 0.77 -10.71 1.93
CA ALA A 116 -0.37 -9.82 1.83
C ALA A 116 0.08 -8.37 1.87
N VAL A 117 1.01 -8.02 2.76
CA VAL A 117 1.63 -6.67 2.77
C VAL A 117 2.32 -6.38 1.44
N LYS A 118 3.17 -7.29 0.92
CA LYS A 118 3.85 -7.09 -0.38
C LYS A 118 2.85 -6.91 -1.52
N LYS A 119 1.79 -7.72 -1.58
CA LYS A 119 0.75 -7.63 -2.62
C LYS A 119 -0.05 -6.33 -2.54
N ALA A 120 -0.50 -5.95 -1.35
CA ALA A 120 -1.23 -4.71 -1.13
C ALA A 120 -0.37 -3.49 -1.51
N VAL A 121 0.92 -3.48 -1.14
CA VAL A 121 1.85 -2.40 -1.52
C VAL A 121 2.10 -2.39 -3.03
N ARG A 122 2.21 -3.54 -3.68
CA ARG A 122 2.33 -3.61 -5.15
C ARG A 122 1.13 -2.97 -5.84
N GLU A 123 -0.08 -3.32 -5.42
CA GLU A 123 -1.31 -2.75 -5.99
C GLU A 123 -1.44 -1.25 -5.70
N PHE A 124 -1.09 -0.82 -4.49
CA PHE A 124 -1.02 0.60 -4.12
C PHE A 124 -0.03 1.36 -5.00
N ALA A 125 1.19 0.84 -5.16
CA ALA A 125 2.25 1.49 -5.94
C ALA A 125 1.88 1.54 -7.43
N LYS A 126 1.26 0.46 -7.94
CA LYS A 126 0.76 0.39 -9.31
C LYS A 126 -0.21 1.52 -9.61
N LYS A 127 -1.26 1.64 -8.79
CA LYS A 127 -2.33 2.65 -8.95
C LYS A 127 -1.88 4.08 -8.68
N THR A 128 -0.83 4.25 -7.87
CA THR A 128 -0.40 5.59 -7.42
C THR A 128 0.73 6.16 -8.28
N PHE A 129 1.62 5.32 -8.80
CA PHE A 129 2.88 5.78 -9.41
C PHE A 129 3.13 5.26 -10.82
N SER A 130 2.69 4.05 -11.20
CA SER A 130 3.15 3.40 -12.45
C SER A 130 2.79 4.14 -13.72
N ASP A 131 1.75 4.99 -13.69
CA ASP A 131 1.35 5.79 -14.84
C ASP A 131 2.43 6.81 -15.25
N ASN A 132 3.20 7.34 -14.27
CA ASN A 132 4.16 8.42 -14.54
C ASN A 132 5.53 8.27 -13.89
N HIS A 133 5.73 7.34 -12.96
CA HIS A 133 6.97 7.25 -12.18
C HIS A 133 7.50 5.83 -12.12
N GLN A 134 8.82 5.71 -12.32
CA GLN A 134 9.57 4.51 -11.97
C GLN A 134 9.63 4.35 -10.45
N TYR A 135 9.57 3.12 -9.96
CA TYR A 135 9.78 2.83 -8.55
C TYR A 135 10.37 1.44 -8.35
N ILE A 136 10.93 1.22 -7.17
CA ILE A 136 11.32 -0.10 -6.71
C ILE A 136 10.74 -0.37 -5.32
N MET A 137 10.46 -1.64 -5.02
CA MET A 137 9.95 -2.06 -3.72
C MET A 137 10.65 -3.30 -3.17
N ALA A 138 10.86 -3.32 -1.85
CA ALA A 138 11.49 -4.40 -1.09
C ALA A 138 10.64 -4.75 0.14
N LEU A 139 10.27 -6.02 0.31
CA LEU A 139 9.63 -6.51 1.54
C LEU A 139 10.71 -6.84 2.58
N HIS A 140 10.60 -6.25 3.77
CA HIS A 140 11.42 -6.56 4.94
C HIS A 140 10.56 -7.29 5.98
N THR A 141 11.09 -8.39 6.49
CA THR A 141 10.46 -9.24 7.53
C THR A 141 11.43 -9.55 8.67
N ASP A 142 12.56 -8.85 8.73
CA ASP A 142 13.63 -9.04 9.71
C ASP A 142 13.45 -8.18 10.98
N THR A 143 12.30 -7.52 11.10
CA THR A 143 11.85 -6.76 12.28
C THR A 143 10.45 -7.22 12.68
N ASP A 144 10.02 -6.89 13.90
CA ASP A 144 8.70 -7.28 14.44
C ASP A 144 7.51 -6.94 13.51
N SER A 145 7.60 -5.85 12.74
CA SER A 145 6.52 -5.42 11.84
C SER A 145 6.90 -5.63 10.36
N PRO A 146 6.13 -6.42 9.58
CA PRO A 146 6.37 -6.54 8.15
C PRO A 146 6.16 -5.19 7.47
N HIS A 147 7.13 -4.79 6.65
CA HIS A 147 7.10 -3.50 5.99
C HIS A 147 7.73 -3.55 4.60
N VAL A 148 7.26 -2.68 3.72
CA VAL A 148 7.82 -2.51 2.39
C VAL A 148 8.50 -1.15 2.30
N HIS A 149 9.76 -1.17 1.89
CA HIS A 149 10.46 0.01 1.39
C HIS A 149 10.06 0.23 -0.07
N LEU A 150 9.36 1.33 -0.35
CA LEU A 150 8.99 1.78 -1.69
C LEU A 150 9.77 3.05 -2.01
N THR A 151 10.58 3.00 -3.06
CA THR A 151 11.40 4.13 -3.49
C THR A 151 10.98 4.56 -4.88
N VAL A 152 10.56 5.82 -5.01
CA VAL A 152 9.98 6.37 -6.25
C VAL A 152 10.94 7.37 -6.86
N LYS A 153 11.21 7.25 -8.17
CA LYS A 153 11.98 8.24 -8.92
C LYS A 153 11.16 9.51 -9.05
N ASN A 154 11.72 10.63 -8.57
CA ASN A 154 10.95 11.86 -8.51
C ASN A 154 10.69 12.45 -9.88
N LEU A 155 11.61 12.33 -10.84
CA LEU A 155 11.36 12.78 -12.20
C LEU A 155 10.51 11.73 -12.90
N GLY A 156 9.29 12.10 -13.27
CA GLY A 156 8.37 11.23 -14.00
C GLY A 156 8.65 11.20 -15.49
N PHE A 157 7.97 10.30 -16.19
CA PHE A 157 8.05 10.14 -17.64
C PHE A 157 7.55 11.38 -18.38
N ASP A 158 6.61 12.13 -17.79
CA ASP A 158 6.12 13.41 -18.30
C ASP A 158 7.07 14.60 -18.06
N GLY A 159 8.26 14.36 -17.49
CA GLY A 159 9.23 15.39 -17.14
C GLY A 159 8.86 16.22 -15.91
N LYS A 160 7.73 15.95 -15.24
CA LYS A 160 7.34 16.62 -14.00
C LYS A 160 7.84 15.86 -12.79
N ARG A 161 8.04 16.59 -11.69
CA ARG A 161 8.57 16.02 -10.46
C ARG A 161 7.46 15.64 -9.48
N LEU A 162 7.60 14.47 -8.86
CA LEU A 162 6.77 14.05 -7.73
C LEU A 162 6.85 15.10 -6.62
N HIS A 163 5.69 15.59 -6.21
CA HIS A 163 5.57 16.56 -5.14
C HIS A 163 4.61 16.06 -4.06
N VAL A 164 5.19 15.58 -2.95
CA VAL A 164 4.42 15.09 -1.79
C VAL A 164 3.94 16.26 -0.95
N ARG A 165 2.69 16.68 -1.16
CA ARG A 165 2.05 17.75 -0.40
C ARG A 165 1.65 17.29 1.01
N LYS A 166 1.45 18.25 1.92
CA LYS A 166 0.84 17.98 3.23
C LYS A 166 -0.52 17.29 3.04
N GLY A 167 -0.78 16.25 3.82
CA GLY A 167 -2.01 15.45 3.73
C GLY A 167 -1.95 14.30 2.72
N LEU A 168 -1.05 14.33 1.73
CA LEU A 168 -0.93 13.22 0.78
C LEU A 168 -0.57 11.87 1.45
N PRO A 169 0.31 11.82 2.47
CA PRO A 169 0.54 10.58 3.20
C PRO A 169 -0.71 10.02 3.90
N GLN A 170 -1.67 10.86 4.31
CA GLN A 170 -2.95 10.39 4.85
C GLN A 170 -3.75 9.66 3.77
N VAL A 171 -3.86 10.26 2.59
CA VAL A 171 -4.53 9.65 1.43
C VAL A 171 -3.86 8.32 1.07
N TRP A 172 -2.53 8.24 1.17
CA TRP A 172 -1.82 7.00 0.94
C TRP A 172 -2.08 5.95 2.02
N ARG A 173 -2.22 6.32 3.30
CA ARG A 173 -2.66 5.40 4.36
C ARG A 173 -4.04 4.82 4.05
N GLU A 174 -4.99 5.66 3.69
CA GLU A 174 -6.36 5.22 3.35
C GLU A 174 -6.35 4.26 2.14
N ARG A 175 -5.61 4.59 1.08
CA ARG A 175 -5.46 3.70 -0.08
C ARG A 175 -4.78 2.39 0.30
N PHE A 176 -3.74 2.43 1.13
CA PHE A 176 -3.04 1.22 1.56
C PHE A 176 -3.95 0.31 2.40
N ALA A 177 -4.76 0.87 3.31
CA ALA A 177 -5.76 0.10 4.06
C ALA A 177 -6.76 -0.59 3.12
N ILE A 178 -7.26 0.11 2.09
CA ILE A 178 -8.16 -0.49 1.08
C ILE A 178 -7.48 -1.67 0.35
N GLU A 179 -6.21 -1.55 -0.01
CA GLU A 179 -5.49 -2.68 -0.65
C GLU A 179 -5.23 -3.83 0.34
N MET A 180 -4.98 -3.57 1.63
CA MET A 180 -4.88 -4.63 2.64
C MET A 180 -6.19 -5.39 2.82
N GLU A 181 -7.33 -4.68 2.81
CA GLU A 181 -8.65 -5.30 2.89
C GLU A 181 -8.93 -6.22 1.68
N ARG A 182 -8.46 -5.83 0.48
CA ARG A 182 -8.55 -6.67 -0.73
C ARG A 182 -7.72 -7.95 -0.63
N GLU A 183 -6.63 -7.92 0.11
CA GLU A 183 -5.83 -9.11 0.44
C GLU A 183 -6.41 -9.92 1.62
N GLY A 184 -7.61 -9.56 2.11
CA GLY A 184 -8.30 -10.28 3.17
C GLY A 184 -7.81 -9.94 4.59
N VAL A 185 -7.01 -8.89 4.74
CA VAL A 185 -6.50 -8.42 6.03
C VAL A 185 -7.27 -7.17 6.43
N ALA A 186 -8.04 -7.25 7.53
CA ALA A 186 -8.70 -6.07 8.09
C ALA A 186 -7.66 -5.01 8.44
N ALA A 187 -7.89 -3.75 8.04
CA ALA A 187 -6.93 -2.68 8.20
C ALA A 187 -7.64 -1.33 8.35
N GLU A 188 -7.17 -0.48 9.27
CA GLU A 188 -7.72 0.87 9.48
C GLU A 188 -6.65 1.94 9.16
N ALA A 189 -7.08 3.12 8.75
CA ALA A 189 -6.22 4.26 8.43
C ALA A 189 -6.67 5.51 9.20
N THR A 190 -6.56 5.50 10.52
CA THR A 190 -7.05 6.59 11.36
C THR A 190 -6.45 7.94 10.94
N SER A 191 -7.33 8.91 10.65
CA SER A 191 -6.93 10.25 10.26
C SER A 191 -6.14 10.94 11.39
N SER A 192 -4.93 11.41 11.08
CA SER A 192 -4.06 12.04 12.07
C SER A 192 -4.59 13.40 12.56
N LEU A 193 -5.63 13.97 11.93
CA LEU A 193 -6.10 15.34 12.22
C LEU A 193 -7.25 15.44 13.23
N MET A 194 -7.89 14.33 13.63
CA MET A 194 -9.02 14.37 14.59
C MET A 194 -8.88 13.49 15.82
N SER A 195 -7.83 12.65 15.92
CA SER A 195 -7.73 11.68 17.03
C SER A 195 -7.37 12.28 18.40
N LEU A 196 -7.00 13.57 18.52
CA LEU A 196 -6.63 14.15 19.83
C LEU A 196 -7.53 15.27 20.36
N ARG A 197 -8.25 16.01 19.49
CA ARG A 197 -8.94 17.24 19.91
C ARG A 197 -10.45 17.08 20.13
N LEU A 198 -11.12 16.15 19.45
CA LEU A 198 -12.58 15.96 19.63
C LEU A 198 -12.98 14.97 20.74
N LEU A 199 -12.10 14.03 21.10
CA LEU A 199 -12.37 13.08 22.18
C LEU A 199 -12.16 13.67 23.59
N ARG A 200 -11.56 14.87 23.69
CA ARG A 200 -11.41 15.59 24.98
C ARG A 200 -12.53 16.59 25.27
N THR A 201 -13.28 17.04 24.25
CA THR A 201 -14.30 18.09 24.45
C THR A 201 -15.70 17.53 24.73
N THR A 202 -15.96 16.23 24.50
CA THR A 202 -17.29 15.64 24.67
C THR A 202 -17.50 14.91 26.00
N LYS A 203 -16.48 14.77 26.85
CA LYS A 203 -16.59 14.04 28.13
C LYS A 203 -16.67 14.95 29.37
N THR A 204 -16.52 16.26 29.23
CA THR A 204 -16.58 17.23 30.35
C THR A 204 -17.86 18.06 30.39
N ALA A 205 -18.78 17.93 29.42
CA ALA A 205 -19.95 18.82 29.30
C ALA A 205 -21.30 18.20 29.70
N SER A 206 -21.34 17.05 30.39
CA SER A 206 -22.61 16.39 30.75
C SER A 206 -22.74 16.03 32.24
N LYS A 207 -22.08 16.80 33.13
CA LYS A 207 -22.21 16.59 34.57
C LYS A 207 -22.43 17.85 35.40
N GLU A 208 -23.16 18.83 34.88
CA GLU A 208 -23.72 19.91 35.71
C GLU A 208 -25.07 20.36 35.14
N HIS A 209 -26.16 19.76 35.63
CA HIS A 209 -27.47 20.39 35.84
C HIS A 209 -28.42 19.32 36.37
N MET A 210 -28.66 19.32 37.68
CA MET A 210 -29.96 19.06 38.31
C MET A 210 -29.81 19.21 39.82
N ILE A 211 -30.76 19.96 40.39
CA ILE A 211 -31.09 20.17 41.81
C ILE A 211 -30.67 21.56 42.34
N GLU A 212 -31.46 22.57 41.97
CA GLU A 212 -32.01 23.51 42.96
C GLU A 212 -33.35 22.93 43.46
N PRO A 213 -33.74 23.26 44.70
CA PRO A 213 -34.64 24.41 44.87
C PRO A 213 -34.13 25.49 45.84
#